data_AF-K1Z773-F1
#
_entry.id   AF-K1Z773-F1
#
_cell.length_a   1.000
_cell.length_b   1.000
_cell.length_c   1.000
_cell.angle_alpha   90.00
_cell.angle_beta   90.00
_cell.angle_gamma   90.00
#
_symmetry.space_group_name_H-M   'P 1'
#
loop_
_entity.id
_entity.type
_entity.pdbx_description
1 polymer ?
#
loop_
_entity_poly.entity_id
_entity_poly.type
_entity_poly.pdbx_seq_one_letter_code
_entity_poly.pdbx_strand_id
1 'polypeptide(L)'
;MLTEAFATLLAGCCGGVVQSTPYIGHPAYKNMGARAGYTLMTALFVGLGGMLGYVAWVVDAIPSAAVAPILLFVGLEITVQAFGVCEKKHFSAIYLALLPCVGELVRIVVATVLFAPGVVGHFPDAGSDAAHLWQVSNILGHGFIITSMLWAAVVVKLVDKQIWGASVFLVIMAFLTVFGFIHSVTPDGGIYLPWAMENAKLPMTMAGTYLFLAVLFVGVSGKLKEKSHV
;
A
#
# COMPACT_ATOMS: atom_id res chain seq x y z
N MET A 1 4.74 15.04 -4.26
CA MET A 1 4.38 13.89 -5.13
C MET A 1 5.21 13.86 -6.41
N LEU A 2 5.04 14.78 -7.39
CA LEU A 2 5.85 14.72 -8.64
C LEU A 2 7.36 14.84 -8.38
N THR A 3 7.75 15.76 -7.49
CA THR A 3 9.15 15.97 -7.08
C THR A 3 9.78 14.73 -6.45
N GLU A 4 9.03 13.99 -5.65
CA GLU A 4 9.50 12.76 -4.99
C GLU A 4 9.61 11.59 -5.97
N ALA A 5 8.62 11.42 -6.84
CA ALA A 5 8.68 10.41 -7.90
C ALA A 5 9.89 10.65 -8.81
N PHE A 6 10.11 11.90 -9.21
CA PHE A 6 11.28 12.27 -10.00
C PHE A 6 12.60 12.03 -9.24
N ALA A 7 12.67 12.42 -7.96
CA ALA A 7 13.85 12.18 -7.13
C ALA A 7 14.12 10.67 -6.95
N THR A 8 13.08 9.86 -6.76
CA THR A 8 13.20 8.39 -6.68
C THR A 8 13.73 7.80 -7.99
N LEU A 9 13.22 8.25 -9.14
CA LEU A 9 13.71 7.79 -10.45
C LEU A 9 15.17 8.15 -10.66
N LEU A 10 15.56 9.39 -10.36
CA LEU A 10 16.96 9.82 -10.44
C LEU A 10 17.85 9.03 -9.48
N ALA A 11 17.42 8.80 -8.24
CA ALA A 11 18.14 7.98 -7.29
C ALA A 11 18.33 6.55 -7.83
N GLY A 12 17.28 5.96 -8.41
CA GLY A 12 17.34 4.66 -9.08
C GLY A 12 18.37 4.61 -10.21
N CYS A 13 18.41 5.64 -11.07
CA CYS A 13 19.43 5.76 -12.11
C CYS A 13 20.86 5.86 -11.56
N CYS A 14 21.03 6.37 -10.35
CA CYS A 14 22.31 6.47 -9.64
C CYS A 14 22.62 5.25 -8.75
N GLY A 15 21.85 4.15 -8.85
CA GLY A 15 22.04 2.93 -8.05
C GLY A 15 21.34 2.92 -6.69
N GLY A 16 20.47 3.89 -6.42
CA GLY A 16 19.61 3.91 -5.25
C GLY A 16 18.54 2.82 -5.31
N VAL A 17 18.39 2.08 -4.21
CA VAL A 17 17.41 0.98 -4.09
C VAL A 17 16.22 1.34 -3.20
N VAL A 18 16.21 2.55 -2.65
CA VAL A 18 15.21 3.03 -1.69
C VAL A 18 14.34 4.10 -2.32
N GLN A 19 13.03 3.92 -2.24
CA GLN A 19 12.05 4.92 -2.65
C GLN A 19 12.01 6.09 -1.66
N SER A 20 11.96 7.32 -2.18
CA SER A 20 11.76 8.49 -1.33
C SER A 20 10.30 8.59 -0.90
N THR A 21 10.05 8.93 0.37
CA THR A 21 8.72 9.21 0.90
C THR A 21 8.68 10.57 1.61
N PRO A 22 7.52 11.22 1.71
CA PRO A 22 7.41 12.49 2.41
C PRO A 22 7.89 12.34 3.86
N TYR A 23 8.76 13.26 4.27
CA TYR A 23 9.32 13.23 5.61
C TYR A 23 8.24 13.56 6.66
N ILE A 24 7.95 12.62 7.56
CA ILE A 24 6.94 12.77 8.63
C ILE A 24 7.21 13.97 9.54
N GLY A 25 8.47 14.30 9.79
CA GLY A 25 8.82 15.43 10.63
C GLY A 25 8.50 16.78 9.96
N HIS A 26 8.24 16.82 8.65
CA HIS A 26 8.13 18.08 7.93
C HIS A 26 7.04 19.01 8.49
N PRO A 27 5.79 18.57 8.76
CA PRO A 27 4.78 19.42 9.41
C PRO A 27 5.21 19.87 10.82
N ALA A 28 5.80 18.98 11.62
CA ALA A 28 6.25 19.30 12.97
C ALA A 28 7.38 20.33 12.98
N TYR A 29 8.45 20.10 12.21
CA TYR A 29 9.56 21.05 12.08
C TYR A 29 9.13 22.36 11.44
N LYS A 30 8.17 22.33 10.50
CA LYS A 30 7.59 23.54 9.92
C LYS A 30 6.91 24.39 11.00
N ASN A 31 6.17 23.77 11.91
CA ASN A 31 5.56 24.44 13.06
C ASN A 31 6.60 24.98 14.05
N MET A 32 7.80 24.36 14.13
CA MET A 32 8.94 24.86 14.90
C MET A 32 9.72 26.00 14.20
N GLY A 33 9.25 26.48 13.04
CA GLY A 33 9.88 27.57 12.29
C GLY A 33 10.96 27.13 11.30
N ALA A 34 11.07 25.83 10.98
CA ALA A 34 12.01 25.35 9.98
C ALA A 34 11.73 25.95 8.57
N ARG A 35 12.80 26.31 7.87
CA ARG A 35 12.76 26.93 6.53
C ARG A 35 13.64 26.15 5.55
N ALA A 36 13.84 26.69 4.35
CA ALA A 36 14.63 26.07 3.30
C ALA A 36 16.06 25.70 3.75
N GLY A 37 16.71 26.54 4.56
CA GLY A 37 18.05 26.26 5.10
C GLY A 37 18.11 24.98 5.94
N TYR A 38 17.13 24.75 6.81
CA TYR A 38 17.04 23.50 7.58
C TYR A 38 16.92 22.29 6.65
N THR A 39 16.04 22.38 5.63
CA THR A 39 15.84 21.29 4.67
C THR A 39 17.12 20.98 3.88
N LEU A 40 17.83 22.02 3.44
CA LEU A 40 19.11 21.87 2.73
C LEU A 40 20.19 21.25 3.63
N MET A 41 20.31 21.72 4.88
CA MET A 41 21.28 21.16 5.83
C MET A 41 20.98 19.69 6.13
N THR A 42 19.72 19.32 6.33
CA THR A 42 19.32 17.91 6.49
C THR A 42 19.66 17.09 5.26
N ALA A 43 19.33 17.58 4.06
CA ALA A 43 19.64 16.89 2.82
C ALA A 43 21.15 16.68 2.63
N LEU A 44 21.97 17.70 2.93
CA LEU A 44 23.43 17.60 2.88
C LEU A 44 23.97 16.64 3.94
N PHE A 45 23.50 16.75 5.19
CA PHE A 45 23.97 15.90 6.27
C PHE A 45 23.61 14.42 6.05
N VAL A 46 22.37 14.12 5.63
CA VAL A 46 21.96 12.74 5.36
C VAL A 46 22.58 12.24 4.05
N GLY A 47 22.64 13.07 3.01
CA GLY A 47 23.23 12.73 1.71
C GLY A 47 24.72 12.43 1.80
N LEU A 48 25.51 13.34 2.40
CA LEU A 48 26.93 13.12 2.67
C LEU A 48 27.12 11.94 3.62
N GLY A 49 26.21 11.74 4.57
CA GLY A 49 26.25 10.62 5.49
C GLY A 49 26.02 9.27 4.85
N GLY A 50 25.17 9.21 3.81
CA GLY A 50 25.04 8.04 2.95
C GLY A 50 26.28 7.82 2.08
N MET A 51 26.86 8.88 1.52
CA MET A 51 28.06 8.79 0.66
C MET A 51 29.34 8.40 1.43
N LEU A 52 29.53 8.97 2.63
CA LEU A 52 30.72 8.78 3.46
C LEU A 52 30.54 7.65 4.50
N GLY A 53 29.33 7.10 4.62
CA GLY A 53 29.02 5.92 5.45
C GLY A 53 28.78 6.19 6.94
N TYR A 54 28.90 7.43 7.44
CA TYR A 54 28.70 7.71 8.87
C TYR A 54 27.24 7.57 9.33
N VAL A 55 26.26 7.60 8.41
CA VAL A 55 24.85 7.36 8.77
C VAL A 55 24.64 5.95 9.29
N ALA A 56 25.35 4.94 8.75
CA ALA A 56 25.26 3.57 9.25
C ALA A 56 25.68 3.49 10.73
N TRP A 57 26.77 4.18 11.09
CA TRP A 57 27.23 4.27 12.48
C TRP A 57 26.20 4.93 13.41
N VAL A 58 25.52 5.99 12.94
CA VAL A 58 24.44 6.63 13.72
C VAL A 58 23.25 5.69 13.90
N VAL A 59 22.89 4.91 12.87
CA VAL A 59 21.80 3.94 12.94
C VAL A 59 22.14 2.79 13.90
N ASP A 60 23.37 2.29 13.87
CA ASP A 60 23.84 1.23 14.77
C ASP A 60 23.88 1.66 16.24
N ALA A 61 23.99 2.97 16.50
CA ALA A 61 23.90 3.52 17.85
C ALA A 61 22.47 3.52 18.42
N ILE A 62 21.44 3.32 17.60
CA ILE A 62 20.04 3.30 18.04
C ILE A 62 19.72 1.92 18.61
N PRO A 63 19.26 1.80 19.88
CA PRO A 63 18.85 0.51 20.43
C PRO A 63 17.71 -0.09 19.59
N SER A 64 17.85 -1.36 19.19
CA SER A 64 16.84 -2.06 18.38
C SER A 64 15.45 -2.06 19.06
N ALA A 65 15.41 -2.13 20.39
CA ALA A 65 14.19 -2.04 21.19
C ALA A 65 13.45 -0.69 21.05
N ALA A 66 14.13 0.40 20.69
CA ALA A 66 13.52 1.71 20.50
C ALA A 66 12.86 1.85 19.12
N VAL A 67 13.23 1.03 18.13
CA VAL A 67 12.75 1.17 16.75
C VAL A 67 11.26 0.87 16.65
N ALA A 68 10.78 -0.21 17.28
CA ALA A 68 9.37 -0.61 17.17
C ALA A 68 8.40 0.43 17.77
N PRO A 69 8.60 0.98 18.99
CA PRO A 69 7.78 2.06 19.51
C PRO A 69 7.75 3.32 18.64
N ILE A 70 8.89 3.69 18.04
CA ILE A 70 8.97 4.84 17.13
C ILE A 70 8.09 4.61 15.89
N LEU A 71 8.17 3.43 15.29
CA LEU A 71 7.35 3.08 14.12
C LEU A 71 5.85 3.03 14.44
N LEU A 72 5.48 2.52 15.61
CA LEU A 72 4.08 2.52 16.08
C LEU A 72 3.54 3.95 16.27
N PHE A 73 4.34 4.82 16.91
CA PHE A 73 3.96 6.23 17.07
C PHE A 73 3.79 6.93 15.72
N VAL A 74 4.72 6.72 14.79
CA VAL A 74 4.64 7.29 13.43
C VAL A 74 3.40 6.79 12.69
N GLY A 75 3.10 5.49 12.75
CA GLY A 75 1.90 4.92 12.12
C GLY A 75 0.59 5.49 12.69
N LEU A 76 0.54 5.68 14.01
CA LEU A 76 -0.60 6.31 14.69
C LEU A 76 -0.76 7.77 14.25
N GLU A 77 0.32 8.54 14.25
CA GLU A 77 0.32 9.96 13.88
C GLU A 77 -0.11 10.16 12.42
N ILE A 78 0.38 9.33 11.49
CA ILE A 78 -0.06 9.35 10.09
C ILE A 78 -1.56 9.07 9.98
N THR A 79 -2.07 8.11 10.76
CA THR A 79 -3.49 7.77 10.78
C THR A 79 -4.33 8.94 11.30
N VAL A 80 -3.91 9.57 12.40
CA VAL A 80 -4.57 10.76 12.98
C VAL A 80 -4.58 11.92 11.98
N GLN A 81 -3.45 12.18 11.31
CA GLN A 81 -3.37 13.22 10.29
C GLN A 81 -4.29 12.94 9.10
N ALA A 82 -4.41 11.67 8.67
CA ALA A 82 -5.34 11.28 7.62
C ALA A 82 -6.80 11.61 8.00
N PHE A 83 -7.22 11.32 9.23
CA PHE A 83 -8.54 11.73 9.73
C PHE A 83 -8.68 13.25 9.88
N GLY A 84 -7.60 13.94 10.29
CA GLY A 84 -7.59 15.38 10.52
C GLY A 84 -7.79 16.22 9.26
N VAL A 85 -7.37 15.72 8.09
CA VAL A 85 -7.52 16.42 6.80
C VAL A 85 -8.70 15.92 5.96
N CYS A 86 -9.34 14.82 6.37
CA CYS A 86 -10.42 14.18 5.63
C CYS A 86 -11.80 14.66 6.10
N GLU A 87 -12.75 14.82 5.17
CA GLU A 87 -14.14 15.10 5.54
C GLU A 87 -14.76 13.90 6.26
N LYS A 88 -15.55 14.16 7.31
CA LYS A 88 -16.15 13.10 8.17
C LYS A 88 -16.92 12.03 7.40
N LYS A 89 -17.58 12.41 6.29
CA LYS A 89 -18.36 11.48 5.46
C LYS A 89 -17.49 10.39 4.81
N HIS A 90 -16.18 10.64 4.64
CA HIS A 90 -15.25 9.73 3.98
C HIS A 90 -14.43 8.86 4.96
N PHE A 91 -14.71 8.92 6.26
CA PHE A 91 -13.96 8.14 7.27
C PHE A 91 -13.99 6.63 7.01
N SER A 92 -15.08 6.10 6.45
CA SER A 92 -15.17 4.70 6.03
C SER A 92 -14.11 4.31 4.99
N ALA A 93 -13.70 5.23 4.11
CA ALA A 93 -12.64 4.99 3.14
C ALA A 93 -11.27 4.83 3.81
N ILE A 94 -11.00 5.59 4.89
CA ILE A 94 -9.76 5.45 5.66
C ILE A 94 -9.71 4.08 6.32
N TYR A 95 -10.80 3.65 6.98
CA TYR A 95 -10.85 2.32 7.61
C TYR A 95 -10.65 1.21 6.58
N LEU A 96 -11.29 1.29 5.41
CA LEU A 96 -11.12 0.29 4.37
C LEU A 96 -9.67 0.26 3.83
N ALA A 97 -9.03 1.43 3.68
CA ALA A 97 -7.65 1.53 3.23
C ALA A 97 -6.63 0.95 4.24
N LEU A 98 -6.99 0.78 5.51
CA LEU A 98 -6.11 0.13 6.47
C LEU A 98 -6.08 -1.40 6.32
N LEU A 99 -7.11 -2.02 5.72
CA LEU A 99 -7.22 -3.48 5.67
C LEU A 99 -6.06 -4.16 4.90
N PRO A 100 -5.65 -3.71 3.70
CA PRO A 100 -4.50 -4.31 3.02
C PRO A 100 -3.20 -4.15 3.81
N CYS A 101 -2.99 -3.00 4.46
CA CYS A 101 -1.83 -2.77 5.31
C CYS A 101 -1.78 -3.74 6.51
N VAL A 102 -2.92 -3.99 7.14
CA VAL A 102 -3.03 -4.97 8.24
C VAL A 102 -2.81 -6.38 7.72
N GLY A 103 -3.34 -6.72 6.55
CA GLY A 103 -3.09 -8.00 5.88
C GLY A 103 -1.61 -8.25 5.65
N GLU A 104 -0.89 -7.24 5.17
CA GLU A 104 0.57 -7.31 4.98
C GLU A 104 1.32 -7.42 6.31
N LEU A 105 0.93 -6.68 7.35
CA LEU A 105 1.54 -6.81 8.68
C LEU A 105 1.39 -8.23 9.23
N VAL A 106 0.18 -8.81 9.14
CA VAL A 106 -0.08 -10.18 9.57
C VAL A 106 0.79 -11.16 8.78
N ARG A 107 0.88 -10.99 7.46
CA ARG A 107 1.72 -11.82 6.60
C ARG A 107 3.19 -11.78 7.02
N ILE A 108 3.75 -10.59 7.25
CA ILE A 108 5.14 -10.40 7.68
C ILE A 108 5.39 -11.07 9.04
N VAL A 109 4.51 -10.84 10.02
CA VAL A 109 4.67 -11.39 11.37
C VAL A 109 4.59 -12.91 11.35
N VAL A 110 3.58 -13.46 10.66
CA VAL A 110 3.40 -14.91 10.53
C VAL A 110 4.58 -15.54 9.78
N ALA A 111 5.02 -14.96 8.65
CA ALA A 111 6.21 -15.42 7.93
C ALA A 111 7.45 -15.44 8.81
N THR A 112 7.69 -14.35 9.56
CA THR A 112 8.86 -14.23 10.45
C THR A 112 8.87 -15.33 11.50
N VAL A 113 7.71 -15.69 12.05
CA VAL A 113 7.58 -16.76 13.05
C VAL A 113 7.73 -18.15 12.42
N LEU A 114 7.07 -18.40 11.29
CA LEU A 114 7.08 -19.71 10.62
C LEU A 114 8.44 -20.08 10.03
N PHE A 115 9.19 -19.08 9.55
CA PHE A 115 10.50 -19.26 8.90
C PHE A 115 11.67 -18.86 9.81
N ALA A 116 11.44 -18.73 11.12
CA ALA A 116 12.50 -18.44 12.08
C ALA A 116 13.55 -19.58 12.12
N PRO A 117 14.86 -19.27 12.22
CA PRO A 117 15.89 -20.30 12.34
C PRO A 117 15.62 -21.26 13.50
N GLY A 118 15.64 -22.56 13.23
CA GLY A 118 15.38 -23.61 14.22
C GLY A 118 13.90 -24.02 14.38
N VAL A 119 12.97 -23.31 13.72
CA VAL A 119 11.59 -23.76 13.55
C VAL A 119 11.53 -24.62 12.28
N VAL A 120 11.13 -25.89 12.41
CA VAL A 120 10.70 -26.68 11.24
C VAL A 120 9.32 -26.13 10.86
N GLY A 121 9.32 -25.03 10.11
CA GLY A 121 8.12 -24.45 9.57
C GLY A 121 7.41 -25.50 8.73
N HIS A 122 6.26 -25.99 9.21
CA HIS A 122 5.41 -26.81 8.39
C HIS A 122 4.56 -25.86 7.56
N PHE A 123 4.78 -25.84 6.25
CA PHE A 123 3.80 -25.24 5.36
C PHE A 123 2.47 -25.96 5.57
N PRO A 124 1.35 -25.23 5.62
CA PRO A 124 0.05 -25.86 5.65
C PRO A 124 -0.09 -26.85 4.48
N ASP A 125 -0.66 -28.02 4.76
CA ASP A 125 -0.90 -29.02 3.72
C ASP A 125 -1.75 -28.41 2.59
N ALA A 126 -1.43 -28.75 1.35
CA ALA A 126 -2.14 -28.22 0.18
C ALA A 126 -3.64 -28.55 0.28
N GLY A 127 -4.48 -27.51 0.18
CA GLY A 127 -5.94 -27.63 0.30
C GLY A 127 -6.49 -27.61 1.73
N SER A 128 -5.64 -27.45 2.75
CA SER A 128 -6.09 -27.19 4.12
C SER A 128 -6.65 -25.77 4.29
N ASP A 129 -7.52 -25.57 5.27
CA ASP A 129 -8.03 -24.25 5.64
C ASP A 129 -6.89 -23.27 5.97
N ALA A 130 -5.83 -23.76 6.60
CA ALA A 130 -4.65 -22.97 6.91
C ALA A 130 -3.89 -22.53 5.64
N ALA A 131 -3.79 -23.39 4.62
CA ALA A 131 -3.21 -23.03 3.32
C ALA A 131 -4.05 -21.94 2.63
N HIS A 132 -5.37 -22.06 2.70
CA HIS A 132 -6.29 -21.06 2.15
C HIS A 132 -6.19 -19.72 2.87
N LEU A 133 -6.17 -19.69 4.20
CA LEU A 133 -6.00 -18.47 4.98
C LEU A 133 -4.64 -17.80 4.67
N TRP A 134 -3.57 -18.58 4.57
CA TRP A 134 -2.26 -18.08 4.17
C TRP A 134 -2.27 -17.46 2.78
N GLN A 135 -2.91 -18.13 1.81
CA GLN A 135 -3.05 -17.62 0.44
C GLN A 135 -3.85 -16.31 0.41
N VAL A 136 -4.94 -16.21 1.18
CA VAL A 136 -5.75 -14.99 1.27
C VAL A 136 -4.94 -13.85 1.87
N SER A 137 -4.17 -14.10 2.95
CA SER A 137 -3.29 -13.09 3.55
C SER A 137 -2.21 -12.62 2.58
N ASN A 138 -1.58 -13.53 1.82
CA ASN A 138 -0.61 -13.16 0.78
C ASN A 138 -1.22 -12.25 -0.28
N ILE A 139 -2.35 -12.68 -0.84
CA ILE A 139 -3.04 -11.93 -1.90
C ILE A 139 -3.55 -10.58 -1.39
N LEU A 140 -3.98 -10.48 -0.13
CA LEU A 140 -4.41 -9.21 0.45
C LEU A 140 -3.23 -8.24 0.68
N GLY A 141 -2.08 -8.76 1.12
CA GLY A 141 -0.88 -7.97 1.43
C GLY A 141 -0.07 -7.56 0.19
N HIS A 142 -0.06 -8.38 -0.87
CA HIS A 142 0.66 -8.05 -2.09
C HIS A 142 0.06 -6.83 -2.80
N GLY A 143 0.90 -5.79 -2.94
CA GLY A 143 0.49 -4.50 -3.49
C GLY A 143 -0.34 -3.65 -2.53
N PHE A 144 -0.27 -3.89 -1.21
CA PHE A 144 -1.15 -3.27 -0.20
C PHE A 144 -1.30 -1.76 -0.36
N ILE A 145 -0.22 -1.01 -0.68
CA ILE A 145 -0.28 0.45 -0.84
C ILE A 145 -1.25 0.84 -1.96
N ILE A 146 -1.07 0.25 -3.14
CA ILE A 146 -1.89 0.54 -4.32
C ILE A 146 -3.33 0.04 -4.08
N THR A 147 -3.48 -1.15 -3.51
CA THR A 147 -4.78 -1.72 -3.14
C THR A 147 -5.55 -0.79 -2.20
N SER A 148 -4.91 -0.32 -1.11
CA SER A 148 -5.48 0.60 -0.12
C SER A 148 -5.95 1.90 -0.77
N MET A 149 -5.12 2.49 -1.63
CA MET A 149 -5.47 3.73 -2.34
C MET A 149 -6.66 3.55 -3.27
N LEU A 150 -6.71 2.46 -4.04
CA LEU A 150 -7.80 2.19 -4.97
C LEU A 150 -9.10 1.83 -4.23
N TRP A 151 -9.02 1.05 -3.16
CA TRP A 151 -10.17 0.73 -2.30
C TRP A 151 -10.76 2.00 -1.67
N ALA A 152 -9.92 2.88 -1.13
CA ALA A 152 -10.38 4.19 -0.64
C ALA A 152 -11.04 5.01 -1.75
N ALA A 153 -10.44 5.06 -2.95
CA ALA A 153 -10.99 5.83 -4.07
C ALA A 153 -12.39 5.32 -4.47
N VAL A 154 -12.60 4.00 -4.53
CA VAL A 154 -13.92 3.40 -4.78
C VAL A 154 -14.91 3.83 -3.69
N VAL A 155 -14.56 3.71 -2.41
CA VAL A 155 -15.46 4.09 -1.31
C VAL A 155 -15.79 5.57 -1.33
N VAL A 156 -14.80 6.45 -1.53
CA VAL A 156 -15.01 7.90 -1.64
C VAL A 156 -16.01 8.20 -2.76
N LYS A 157 -15.82 7.61 -3.95
CA LYS A 157 -16.75 7.79 -5.08
C LYS A 157 -18.14 7.27 -4.78
N LEU A 158 -18.28 6.16 -4.05
CA LEU A 158 -19.58 5.64 -3.62
C LEU A 158 -20.27 6.56 -2.60
N VAL A 159 -19.53 7.05 -1.60
CA VAL A 159 -20.03 8.00 -0.60
C VAL A 159 -20.51 9.29 -1.26
N ASP A 160 -19.76 9.80 -2.24
CA ASP A 160 -20.14 10.97 -3.04
C ASP A 160 -21.20 10.67 -4.12
N LYS A 161 -21.76 9.45 -4.14
CA LYS A 161 -22.77 8.97 -5.11
C LYS A 161 -22.31 9.02 -6.58
N GLN A 162 -21.01 9.07 -6.82
CA GLN A 162 -20.37 9.04 -8.13
C GLN A 162 -20.11 7.60 -8.59
N ILE A 163 -21.18 6.83 -8.77
CA ILE A 163 -21.13 5.38 -9.06
C ILE A 163 -20.35 5.07 -10.35
N TRP A 164 -20.49 5.92 -11.37
CA TRP A 164 -19.69 5.81 -12.59
C TRP A 164 -18.18 5.93 -12.31
N GLY A 165 -17.78 6.93 -11.50
CA GLY A 165 -16.39 7.11 -11.11
C GLY A 165 -15.84 5.91 -10.32
N ALA A 166 -16.65 5.33 -9.43
CA ALA A 166 -16.29 4.09 -8.73
C ALA A 166 -16.05 2.92 -9.69
N SER A 167 -16.86 2.80 -10.75
CA SER A 167 -16.74 1.77 -11.77
C SER A 167 -15.41 1.85 -12.53
N VAL A 168 -14.94 3.07 -12.83
CA VAL A 168 -13.63 3.27 -13.48
C VAL A 168 -12.48 2.74 -12.62
N PHE A 169 -12.50 3.00 -11.31
CA PHE A 169 -11.48 2.47 -10.39
C PHE A 169 -11.51 0.93 -10.32
N LEU A 170 -12.70 0.32 -10.34
CA LEU A 170 -12.83 -1.15 -10.38
C LEU A 170 -12.24 -1.75 -11.67
N VAL A 171 -12.42 -1.09 -12.82
CA VAL A 171 -11.78 -1.53 -14.08
C VAL A 171 -10.26 -1.41 -14.00
N ILE A 172 -9.74 -0.31 -13.43
CA ILE A 172 -8.29 -0.15 -13.20
C ILE A 172 -7.76 -1.26 -12.28
N MET A 173 -8.48 -1.57 -11.21
CA MET A 173 -8.11 -2.65 -10.30
C MET A 173 -8.12 -4.02 -10.97
N ALA A 174 -9.12 -4.30 -11.80
CA ALA A 174 -9.16 -5.52 -12.60
C ALA A 174 -7.90 -5.64 -13.47
N PHE A 175 -7.55 -4.57 -14.17
CA PHE A 175 -6.34 -4.51 -15.00
C PHE A 175 -5.08 -4.75 -14.17
N LEU A 176 -4.90 -4.04 -13.04
CA LEU A 176 -3.71 -4.18 -12.20
C LEU A 176 -3.59 -5.57 -11.55
N THR A 177 -4.71 -6.21 -11.23
CA THR A 177 -4.77 -7.58 -10.68
C THR A 177 -4.23 -8.61 -11.67
N VAL A 178 -4.53 -8.44 -12.96
CA VAL A 178 -4.07 -9.36 -14.03
C VAL A 178 -2.55 -9.44 -14.12
N PHE A 179 -1.83 -8.37 -13.77
CA PHE A 179 -0.36 -8.32 -13.81
C PHE A 179 0.29 -8.49 -12.42
N GLY A 180 -0.50 -8.66 -11.36
CA GLY A 180 0.02 -8.78 -10.00
C GLY A 180 0.52 -7.46 -9.39
N PHE A 181 0.21 -6.29 -9.96
CA PHE A 181 0.52 -5.00 -9.31
C PHE A 181 -0.26 -4.83 -7.99
N ILE A 182 -1.47 -5.38 -7.96
CA ILE A 182 -2.24 -5.62 -6.75
C ILE A 182 -2.61 -7.09 -6.72
N HIS A 183 -2.74 -7.67 -5.53
CA HIS A 183 -3.21 -9.05 -5.38
C HIS A 183 -2.37 -10.09 -6.11
N SER A 184 -1.04 -9.90 -6.17
CA SER A 184 -0.14 -10.90 -6.75
C SER A 184 -0.37 -12.26 -6.10
N VAL A 185 -0.53 -13.28 -6.94
CA VAL A 185 -0.75 -14.65 -6.52
C VAL A 185 0.55 -15.45 -6.38
N THR A 186 1.71 -14.86 -6.72
CA THR A 186 3.00 -15.53 -6.57
C THR A 186 3.46 -15.45 -5.11
N PRO A 187 4.19 -16.46 -4.60
CA PRO A 187 4.63 -16.48 -3.20
C PRO A 187 5.54 -15.29 -2.81
N ASP A 188 6.29 -14.77 -3.77
CA ASP A 188 7.18 -13.61 -3.62
C ASP A 188 6.47 -12.25 -3.79
N GLY A 189 5.20 -12.24 -4.20
CA GLY A 189 4.44 -11.02 -4.47
C GLY A 189 4.89 -10.26 -5.71
N GLY A 190 5.65 -10.90 -6.59
CA GLY A 190 6.17 -10.32 -7.83
C GLY A 190 5.09 -9.96 -8.85
N ILE A 191 5.48 -9.09 -9.79
CA ILE A 191 4.69 -8.74 -10.97
C ILE A 191 4.88 -9.83 -12.03
N TYR A 192 3.84 -10.18 -12.76
CA TYR A 192 3.88 -11.23 -13.78
C TYR A 192 3.12 -10.83 -15.04
N LEU A 193 3.46 -11.49 -16.13
CA LEU A 193 2.67 -11.46 -17.36
C LEU A 193 1.71 -12.65 -17.36
N PRO A 194 0.39 -12.44 -17.52
CA PRO A 194 -0.60 -13.51 -17.34
C PRO A 194 -0.42 -14.68 -18.32
N TRP A 195 0.11 -14.40 -19.53
CA TRP A 195 0.42 -15.43 -20.53
C TRP A 195 1.72 -16.20 -20.28
N ALA A 196 2.56 -15.71 -19.36
CA ALA A 196 3.79 -16.40 -18.95
C ALA A 196 3.59 -17.27 -17.70
N MET A 197 2.41 -17.23 -17.08
CA MET A 197 2.08 -18.03 -15.91
C MET A 197 1.67 -19.44 -16.31
N GLU A 198 2.10 -20.43 -15.53
CA GLU A 198 1.61 -21.80 -15.65
C GLU A 198 0.10 -21.89 -15.33
N ASN A 199 -0.38 -21.09 -14.38
CA ASN A 199 -1.79 -21.03 -14.00
C ASN A 199 -2.27 -19.60 -13.73
N ALA A 200 -2.94 -19.01 -14.72
CA ALA A 200 -3.53 -17.68 -14.62
C ALA A 200 -4.98 -17.68 -14.08
N LYS A 201 -5.54 -18.82 -13.65
CA LYS A 201 -6.97 -18.92 -13.28
C LYS A 201 -7.34 -18.01 -12.12
N LEU A 202 -6.52 -17.98 -11.06
CA LEU A 202 -6.79 -17.18 -9.86
C LEU A 202 -6.74 -15.67 -10.13
N PRO A 203 -5.67 -15.11 -10.74
CA PRO A 203 -5.65 -13.67 -11.03
C PRO A 203 -6.74 -13.26 -12.02
N MET A 204 -7.08 -14.12 -12.99
CA MET A 204 -8.20 -13.86 -13.92
C MET A 204 -9.57 -13.89 -13.23
N THR A 205 -9.74 -14.79 -12.24
CA THR A 205 -10.98 -14.86 -11.45
C THR A 205 -11.14 -13.59 -10.60
N MET A 206 -10.06 -13.14 -9.96
CA MET A 206 -10.06 -11.89 -9.18
C MET A 206 -10.26 -10.65 -10.05
N ALA A 207 -9.62 -10.58 -11.21
CA ALA A 207 -9.90 -9.51 -12.17
C ALA A 207 -11.37 -9.55 -12.62
N GLY A 208 -11.91 -10.74 -12.83
CA GLY A 208 -13.32 -10.97 -13.16
C GLY A 208 -14.29 -10.47 -12.08
N THR A 209 -13.96 -10.61 -10.79
CA THR A 209 -14.82 -10.09 -9.71
C THR A 209 -14.86 -8.57 -9.70
N TYR A 210 -13.72 -7.90 -9.94
CA TYR A 210 -13.69 -6.44 -10.09
C TYR A 210 -14.48 -5.96 -11.31
N LEU A 211 -14.36 -6.63 -12.46
CA LEU A 211 -15.13 -6.31 -13.66
C LEU A 211 -16.63 -6.54 -13.46
N PHE A 212 -17.00 -7.64 -12.82
CA PHE A 212 -18.39 -7.93 -12.48
C PHE A 212 -18.98 -6.82 -11.61
N LEU A 213 -18.26 -6.39 -10.57
CA LEU A 213 -18.69 -5.30 -9.70
C LEU A 213 -18.79 -3.96 -10.48
N ALA A 214 -17.86 -3.69 -11.40
CA ALA A 214 -17.91 -2.51 -12.26
C ALA A 214 -19.16 -2.50 -13.15
N VAL A 215 -19.51 -3.64 -13.77
CA VAL A 215 -20.72 -3.77 -14.59
C VAL A 215 -21.98 -3.56 -13.74
N LEU A 216 -22.03 -4.12 -12.53
CA LEU A 216 -23.14 -3.88 -11.61
C LEU A 216 -23.29 -2.40 -11.27
N PHE A 217 -22.19 -1.70 -10.99
CA PHE A 217 -22.21 -0.27 -10.67
C PHE A 217 -22.68 0.58 -11.85
N VAL A 218 -22.23 0.28 -13.07
CA VAL A 218 -22.72 0.93 -14.29
C VAL A 218 -24.24 0.72 -14.45
N GLY A 219 -24.72 -0.51 -14.25
CA GLY A 219 -26.15 -0.83 -14.33
C GLY A 219 -27.00 -0.05 -13.31
N VAL A 220 -26.51 0.12 -12.08
CA VAL A 220 -27.17 0.94 -11.05
C VAL A 220 -27.12 2.43 -11.38
N SER A 221 -25.98 2.92 -11.88
CA SER A 221 -25.80 4.32 -12.26
C SER A 221 -26.78 4.76 -13.35
N GLY A 222 -27.08 3.88 -14.32
CA GLY A 222 -28.07 4.14 -15.37
C GLY A 222 -29.48 4.38 -14.80
N LYS A 223 -29.91 3.53 -13.85
CA LYS A 223 -31.22 3.64 -13.20
C LYS A 223 -31.38 4.87 -12.30
N LEU A 224 -30.29 5.30 -11.66
CA LEU A 224 -30.31 6.51 -10.83
C LEU A 224 -30.50 7.78 -11.67
N LYS A 225 -29.90 7.82 -12.87
CA LYS A 225 -30.04 8.95 -13.80
C LYS A 225 -31.47 9.04 -14.35
N GLU A 226 -32.06 7.89 -14.69
CA GLU A 226 -33.45 7.79 -15.19
C GLU A 226 -34.48 8.30 -14.18
N LYS A 227 -34.31 7.98 -12.88
CA LYS A 227 -35.20 8.48 -11.81
C LYS A 227 -35.06 9.97 -11.47
N SER A 228 -33.99 10.64 -11.92
CA SER A 228 -33.79 12.08 -11.65
C SER A 228 -34.43 12.99 -12.70
N HIS A 229 -34.92 12.42 -13.80
CA HIS A 229 -35.56 13.12 -14.92
C HIS A 229 -37.08 12.89 -14.99
N VAL A 230 -37.66 12.30 -13.93
CA VAL A 230 -39.12 12.16 -13.70
C VAL A 230 -39.47 12.94 -12.45
#